data_AF-A0AAD6CN47-F1
#
_entry.id   AF-A0AAD6CN47-F1
#
_cell.length_a   1.000
_cell.length_b   1.000
_cell.length_c   1.000
_cell.angle_alpha   90.00
_cell.angle_beta   90.00
_cell.angle_gamma   90.00
#
_symmetry.space_group_name_H-M   'P 1'
#
loop_
_entity.id
_entity.type
_entity.pdbx_description
1 polymer ?
#
loop_
_entity_poly.entity_id
_entity_poly.type
_entity_poly.pdbx_seq_one_letter_code
_entity_poly.pdbx_strand_id
1 'polypeptide(L)'
;MPTGHSVFLVYRLMIPTNTFEKYEPDFCSKINPRDPLTSMIVAHDCRLIMGPGKQGEVHGAVALMPNEQMKEDPKFNQSWVSEGNLDKMLEIFSEYPTWVTNIFKHSADFGLWQLHDLDPLKKWHSGRVILIGDAAHAMLPTQGQGASQVIGDAEALGAFFENVSEPPSTKALTKILGVRIVF
;
A
#
# COMPACT_ATOMS: atom_id res chain seq x y z
N MET A 1 -12.51 -7.39 -11.96
CA MET A 1 -11.37 -6.55 -12.37
C MET A 1 -11.50 -5.24 -11.61
N PRO A 2 -10.45 -4.74 -10.96
CA PRO A 2 -10.43 -3.38 -10.44
C PRO A 2 -10.85 -2.43 -11.56
N THR A 3 -11.75 -1.50 -11.29
CA THR A 3 -12.23 -0.53 -12.28
C THR A 3 -11.50 0.81 -12.17
N GLY A 4 -10.69 0.99 -11.12
CA GLY A 4 -9.92 2.20 -10.89
C GLY A 4 -8.73 2.34 -11.83
N HIS A 5 -8.32 3.58 -12.08
CA HIS A 5 -7.12 3.87 -12.85
C HIS A 5 -5.88 3.57 -12.02
N SER A 6 -4.91 2.84 -12.58
CA SER A 6 -3.58 2.73 -11.98
C SER A 6 -2.83 4.06 -12.12
N VAL A 7 -2.91 4.90 -11.10
CA VAL A 7 -2.22 6.20 -11.10
C VAL A 7 -0.76 6.06 -10.64
N PHE A 8 -0.45 5.06 -9.82
CA PHE A 8 0.86 4.94 -9.17
C PHE A 8 1.48 3.55 -9.29
N LEU A 9 2.80 3.54 -9.37
CA LEU A 9 3.65 2.38 -9.20
C LEU A 9 4.41 2.47 -7.89
N VAL A 10 4.71 1.31 -7.31
CA VAL A 10 5.43 1.20 -6.04
C VAL A 10 6.53 0.16 -6.14
N TYR A 11 7.75 0.57 -5.81
CA TYR A 11 8.81 -0.36 -5.43
C TYR A 11 8.74 -0.65 -3.94
N ARG A 12 8.84 -1.93 -3.59
CA ARG A 12 8.96 -2.38 -2.19
C ARG A 12 10.30 -3.05 -1.98
N LEU A 13 10.98 -2.63 -0.93
CA LEU A 13 12.31 -3.08 -0.56
C LEU A 13 12.31 -3.44 0.92
N MET A 14 13.00 -4.53 1.24
CA MET A 14 13.25 -4.94 2.62
C MET A 14 14.73 -5.23 2.74
N ILE A 15 15.42 -4.44 3.56
CA ILE A 15 16.88 -4.51 3.67
C ILE A 15 17.23 -4.80 5.13
N PRO A 16 18.04 -5.83 5.44
CA PRO A 16 18.50 -6.07 6.80
C PRO A 16 19.25 -4.85 7.34
N THR A 17 18.95 -4.44 8.57
CA THR A 17 19.51 -3.21 9.15
C THR A 17 21.03 -3.22 9.21
N ASN A 18 21.62 -4.38 9.51
CA ASN A 18 23.08 -4.57 9.55
C ASN A 18 23.76 -4.27 8.20
N THR A 19 23.01 -4.37 7.09
CA THR A 19 23.53 -4.04 5.75
C THR A 19 23.78 -2.53 5.62
N PHE A 20 22.90 -1.69 6.15
CA PHE A 20 23.10 -0.24 6.18
C PHE A 20 24.30 0.14 7.06
N GLU A 21 24.38 -0.43 8.26
CA GLU A 21 25.47 -0.16 9.21
C GLU A 21 26.84 -0.53 8.63
N LYS A 22 26.89 -1.56 7.78
CA LYS A 22 28.12 -2.05 7.17
C LYS A 22 28.51 -1.32 5.89
N TYR A 23 27.55 -1.01 5.01
CA TYR A 23 27.84 -0.55 3.65
C TYR A 23 27.36 0.88 3.35
N GLU A 24 26.46 1.45 4.14
CA GLU A 24 25.88 2.78 3.92
C GLU A 24 26.06 3.70 5.16
N PRO A 25 27.30 4.03 5.55
CA PRO A 25 27.56 4.88 6.71
C PRO A 25 27.04 6.31 6.53
N ASP A 26 26.96 6.81 5.29
CA ASP A 26 26.41 8.15 5.01
C ASP A 26 24.90 8.18 5.30
N PHE A 27 24.15 7.15 4.89
CA PHE A 27 22.75 6.99 5.27
C PHE A 27 22.61 6.96 6.80
N CYS A 28 23.40 6.13 7.48
CA CYS A 28 23.36 5.98 8.94
C CYS A 28 23.71 7.28 9.68
N SER A 29 24.49 8.18 9.07
CA SER A 29 24.82 9.49 9.63
C SER A 29 23.63 10.47 9.63
N LYS A 30 22.64 10.23 8.78
CA LYS A 30 21.44 11.07 8.62
C LYS A 30 20.22 10.46 9.28
N ILE A 31 20.05 9.14 9.14
CA ILE A 31 18.92 8.38 9.64
C ILE A 31 19.47 7.14 10.32
N ASN A 32 19.20 6.97 11.61
CA ASN A 32 19.49 5.72 12.29
C ASN A 32 18.44 4.67 11.89
N PRO A 33 18.83 3.58 11.20
CA PRO A 33 17.89 2.60 10.68
C PRO A 33 17.17 1.78 11.77
N ARG A 34 17.63 1.84 13.03
CA ARG A 34 17.00 1.15 14.17
C ARG A 34 16.03 2.03 14.96
N ASP A 35 16.12 3.35 14.82
CA ASP A 35 15.24 4.25 15.57
C ASP A 35 13.79 4.08 15.08
N PRO A 36 12.78 4.04 15.98
CA PRO A 36 11.39 3.78 15.65
C PRO A 36 10.73 5.00 14.98
N LEU A 37 11.31 5.45 13.87
CA LEU A 37 10.93 6.63 13.11
C LEU A 37 10.61 6.22 11.68
N THR A 38 9.52 6.76 11.16
CA THR A 38 9.20 6.67 9.73
C THR A 38 9.68 7.96 9.06
N SER A 39 10.52 7.80 8.04
CA SER A 39 11.03 8.90 7.23
C SER A 39 10.31 8.93 5.89
N MET A 40 9.99 10.13 5.39
CA MET A 40 9.43 10.32 4.05
C MET A 40 10.23 11.41 3.34
N ILE A 41 10.80 11.08 2.19
CA ILE A 41 11.52 12.00 1.32
C ILE A 41 10.66 12.21 0.06
N VAL A 42 10.44 13.46 -0.33
CA VAL A 42 9.52 13.83 -1.43
C VAL A 42 10.25 14.73 -2.43
N ALA A 43 10.18 14.38 -3.71
CA ALA A 43 10.68 15.20 -4.82
C ALA A 43 9.97 14.81 -6.14
N HIS A 44 9.64 15.80 -6.99
CA HIS A 44 9.09 15.65 -8.34
C HIS A 44 8.07 14.51 -8.49
N ASP A 45 7.03 14.55 -7.64
CA ASP A 45 5.93 13.58 -7.56
C ASP A 45 6.28 12.16 -7.10
N CYS A 46 7.55 11.89 -6.83
CA CYS A 46 8.00 10.67 -6.18
C CYS A 46 8.03 10.81 -4.66
N ARG A 47 7.74 9.72 -3.96
CA ARG A 47 7.84 9.65 -2.50
C ARG A 47 8.59 8.39 -2.10
N LEU A 48 9.62 8.55 -1.28
CA LEU A 48 10.32 7.44 -0.65
C LEU A 48 10.00 7.41 0.84
N ILE A 49 9.28 6.38 1.27
CA ILE A 49 8.83 6.17 2.64
C ILE A 49 9.65 5.02 3.22
N MET A 50 10.30 5.23 4.36
CA MET A 50 11.22 4.27 4.96
C MET A 50 11.01 4.18 6.47
N GLY A 51 11.29 3.01 7.04
CA GLY A 51 11.26 2.85 8.50
C GLY A 51 11.66 1.45 8.95
N PRO A 52 11.97 1.27 10.25
CA PRO A 52 12.30 -0.02 10.80
C PRO A 52 11.06 -0.92 10.89
N GLY A 53 11.28 -2.21 10.72
CA GLY A 53 10.40 -3.29 11.10
C GLY A 53 11.13 -4.27 12.01
N LYS A 54 10.39 -5.22 12.59
CA LYS A 54 10.95 -6.35 13.35
C LYS A 54 11.98 -5.90 14.41
N GLN A 55 11.57 -4.97 15.28
CA GLN A 55 12.41 -4.40 16.35
C GLN A 55 13.74 -3.78 15.84
N GLY A 56 13.74 -3.24 14.62
CA GLY A 56 14.92 -2.62 14.01
C GLY A 56 15.88 -3.61 13.36
N GLU A 57 15.52 -4.89 13.21
CA GLU A 57 16.34 -5.86 12.47
C GLU A 57 16.25 -5.70 10.95
N VAL A 58 15.15 -5.13 10.45
CA VAL A 58 14.92 -4.90 9.03
C VAL A 58 14.48 -3.47 8.83
N HIS A 59 14.91 -2.84 7.75
CA HIS A 59 14.46 -1.52 7.31
C HIS A 59 13.67 -1.68 6.01
N GLY A 60 12.40 -1.31 6.03
CA GLY A 60 11.55 -1.31 4.85
C GLY A 60 11.63 0.02 4.13
N ALA A 61 11.58 -0.02 2.79
CA ALA A 61 11.44 1.16 1.96
C ALA A 61 10.36 0.95 0.90
N VAL A 62 9.55 1.99 0.69
CA VAL A 62 8.45 2.05 -0.27
C VAL A 62 8.66 3.28 -1.14
N ALA A 63 8.92 3.05 -2.42
CA ALA A 63 9.18 4.10 -3.41
C ALA A 63 7.96 4.23 -4.32
N LEU A 64 7.17 5.28 -4.11
CA LEU A 64 5.96 5.62 -4.86
C LEU A 64 6.31 6.57 -6.01
N MET A 65 5.79 6.31 -7.20
CA MET A 65 5.97 7.14 -8.39
C MET A 65 4.72 7.10 -9.30
N PRO A 66 4.45 8.16 -10.08
CA PRO A 66 3.38 8.15 -11.08
C PRO A 66 3.61 7.09 -12.16
N ASN A 67 2.55 6.42 -12.62
CA ASN A 67 2.64 5.40 -13.68
C ASN A 67 3.16 5.97 -15.01
N GLU A 68 2.89 7.25 -15.30
CA GLU A 68 3.30 7.94 -16.54
C GLU A 68 4.82 7.99 -16.75
N GLN A 69 5.60 7.88 -15.67
CA GLN A 69 7.07 7.90 -15.72
C GLN A 69 7.67 6.57 -16.21
N MET A 70 6.86 5.50 -16.29
CA MET A 70 7.22 4.23 -16.91
C MET A 70 6.61 4.14 -18.32
N LYS A 71 7.40 4.46 -19.36
CA LYS A 71 7.01 4.15 -20.75
C LYS A 71 6.74 2.65 -20.87
N GLU A 72 5.46 2.26 -20.99
CA GLU A 72 4.96 0.91 -20.74
C GLU A 72 5.48 -0.13 -21.75
N ASP A 73 6.02 -1.24 -21.23
CA ASP A 73 6.06 -2.52 -21.95
C ASP A 73 4.63 -3.12 -21.91
N PRO A 74 3.99 -3.40 -23.05
CA PRO A 74 2.61 -3.90 -23.12
C PRO A 74 2.37 -5.23 -22.39
N LYS A 75 3.41 -5.93 -21.90
CA LYS A 75 3.27 -7.11 -21.02
C LYS A 75 2.97 -6.79 -19.55
N PHE A 76 3.08 -5.53 -19.12
CA PHE A 76 2.79 -5.11 -17.73
C PHE A 76 1.31 -5.19 -17.34
N ASN A 77 0.40 -5.27 -18.32
CA ASN A 77 -1.04 -5.11 -18.10
C ASN A 77 -1.78 -6.29 -17.44
N GLN A 78 -1.09 -7.33 -16.96
CA GLN A 78 -1.75 -8.55 -16.45
C GLN A 78 -1.22 -9.10 -15.12
N SER A 79 -0.13 -8.55 -14.55
CA SER A 79 0.44 -9.03 -13.28
C SER A 79 0.52 -7.92 -12.26
N TRP A 80 -0.06 -8.14 -11.07
CA TRP A 80 0.01 -7.23 -9.92
C TRP A 80 1.44 -6.99 -9.41
N VAL A 81 2.37 -7.88 -9.78
CA VAL A 81 3.79 -7.85 -9.40
C VAL A 81 4.64 -8.16 -10.62
N SER A 82 5.66 -7.34 -10.84
CA SER A 82 6.77 -7.66 -11.74
C SER A 82 8.10 -7.55 -11.01
N GLU A 83 9.10 -8.29 -11.49
CA GLU A 83 10.48 -8.12 -11.05
C GLU A 83 10.91 -6.71 -11.47
N GLY A 84 11.25 -5.89 -10.48
CA GLY A 84 11.61 -4.52 -10.75
C GLY A 84 13.04 -4.41 -11.31
N ASN A 85 13.28 -3.34 -12.05
CA ASN A 85 14.59 -3.04 -12.61
C ASN A 85 15.29 -1.96 -11.78
N LEU A 86 16.46 -2.27 -11.20
CA LEU A 86 17.23 -1.36 -10.37
C LEU A 86 17.72 -0.13 -11.15
N ASP A 87 18.17 -0.30 -12.40
CA ASP A 87 18.66 0.81 -13.23
C ASP A 87 17.55 1.83 -13.50
N LYS A 88 16.34 1.35 -13.82
CA LYS A 88 15.17 2.23 -13.98
C LYS A 88 14.81 2.97 -12.71
N MET A 89 14.88 2.30 -11.55
CA MET A 89 14.63 2.97 -10.27
C MET A 89 15.68 4.07 -10.02
N LEU A 90 16.97 3.80 -10.26
CA LEU A 90 18.02 4.79 -10.11
C LEU A 90 17.87 5.97 -11.09
N GLU A 91 17.35 5.74 -12.30
CA GLU A 91 17.00 6.80 -13.24
C GLU A 91 15.86 7.68 -12.71
N ILE A 92 14.77 7.07 -12.22
CA ILE A 92 13.59 7.77 -11.70
C ILE A 92 13.93 8.59 -10.44
N PHE A 93 14.75 8.01 -9.55
CA PHE A 93 15.20 8.67 -8.33
C PHE A 93 16.54 9.41 -8.49
N SER A 94 16.98 9.71 -9.71
CA SER A 94 18.31 10.29 -9.97
C SER A 94 18.56 11.65 -9.31
N GLU A 95 17.50 12.41 -9.06
CA GLU A 95 17.57 13.71 -8.38
C GLU A 95 17.58 13.59 -6.84
N TYR A 96 17.35 12.40 -6.29
CA TYR A 96 17.49 12.18 -4.87
C TYR A 96 18.96 12.15 -4.47
N PRO A 97 19.30 12.57 -3.24
CA PRO A 97 20.65 12.46 -2.74
C PRO A 97 21.19 11.03 -2.84
N THR A 98 22.46 10.90 -3.21
CA THR A 98 23.10 9.59 -3.43
C THR A 98 23.08 8.68 -2.19
N TRP A 99 23.15 9.27 -1.00
CA TRP A 99 23.04 8.54 0.27
C TRP A 99 21.70 7.83 0.45
N VAL A 100 20.64 8.30 -0.23
CA VAL A 100 19.32 7.66 -0.25
C VAL A 100 19.25 6.61 -1.34
N THR A 101 19.70 6.92 -2.56
CA THR A 101 19.53 6.03 -3.72
C THR A 101 20.47 4.82 -3.67
N ASN A 102 21.62 4.94 -3.00
CA ASN A 102 22.54 3.81 -2.83
C ASN A 102 21.91 2.63 -2.08
N ILE A 103 20.95 2.87 -1.19
CA ILE A 103 20.31 1.81 -0.40
C ILE A 103 19.59 0.80 -1.30
N PHE A 104 19.12 1.21 -2.49
CA PHE A 104 18.37 0.36 -3.41
C PHE A 104 19.20 -0.82 -3.91
N LYS A 105 20.54 -0.72 -3.89
CA LYS A 105 21.48 -1.77 -4.31
C LYS A 105 21.53 -2.96 -3.35
N HIS A 106 20.97 -2.81 -2.14
CA HIS A 106 21.09 -3.79 -1.05
C HIS A 106 19.83 -4.65 -0.84
N SER A 107 18.77 -4.42 -1.63
CA SER A 107 17.56 -5.25 -1.54
C SER A 107 17.72 -6.49 -2.42
N ALA A 108 17.61 -7.67 -1.82
CA ALA A 108 17.62 -8.95 -2.54
C ALA A 108 16.31 -9.17 -3.31
N ASP A 109 15.19 -8.70 -2.74
CA ASP A 109 13.87 -8.76 -3.34
C ASP A 109 13.47 -7.37 -3.82
N PHE A 110 13.11 -7.28 -5.09
CA PHE A 110 12.82 -6.01 -5.75
C PHE A 110 11.51 -6.15 -6.52
N GLY A 111 10.40 -5.90 -5.82
CA GLY A 111 9.06 -6.01 -6.39
C GLY A 111 8.52 -4.68 -6.86
N LEU A 112 8.06 -4.61 -8.11
CA LEU A 112 7.29 -3.49 -8.65
C LEU A 112 5.80 -3.84 -8.63
N TRP A 113 5.03 -2.96 -7.99
CA TRP A 113 3.60 -3.14 -7.75
C TRP A 113 2.82 -2.03 -8.43
N GLN A 114 1.76 -2.41 -9.14
CA GLN A 114 0.80 -1.47 -9.67
C GLN A 114 -0.31 -1.23 -8.64
N LEU A 115 -0.54 0.03 -8.27
CA LEU A 115 -1.57 0.38 -7.31
C LEU A 115 -2.89 0.66 -8.04
N HIS A 116 -3.90 -0.12 -7.68
CA HIS A 116 -5.27 0.03 -8.17
C HIS A 116 -6.20 0.36 -7.01
N ASP A 117 -7.18 1.20 -7.26
CA ASP A 117 -8.30 1.46 -6.36
C ASP A 117 -9.64 1.01 -6.97
N LEU A 118 -10.71 1.21 -6.21
CA LEU A 118 -12.07 0.94 -6.63
C LEU A 118 -12.88 2.22 -6.53
N ASP A 119 -13.58 2.57 -7.60
CA ASP A 119 -14.58 3.63 -7.55
C ASP A 119 -15.63 3.32 -6.46
N PRO A 120 -16.06 4.31 -5.67
CA PRO A 120 -17.03 4.08 -4.60
C PRO A 120 -18.29 3.37 -5.10
N LEU A 121 -18.53 2.16 -4.60
CA LEU A 121 -19.72 1.39 -4.95
C LEU A 121 -20.98 2.11 -4.47
N LYS A 122 -21.99 2.19 -5.34
CA LYS A 122 -23.30 2.78 -4.98
C LYS A 122 -24.03 1.97 -3.90
N LYS A 123 -23.75 0.67 -3.81
CA LYS A 123 -24.39 -0.28 -2.90
C LYS A 123 -23.44 -1.44 -2.59
N TRP A 124 -23.30 -1.80 -1.31
CA TRP A 124 -22.39 -2.86 -0.86
C TRP A 124 -23.07 -4.20 -0.62
N HIS A 125 -24.39 -4.29 -0.75
CA HIS A 125 -25.14 -5.50 -0.43
C HIS A 125 -26.19 -5.87 -1.49
N SER A 126 -26.48 -7.17 -1.62
CA SER A 126 -27.55 -7.71 -2.45
C SER A 126 -28.15 -8.95 -1.81
N GLY A 127 -29.45 -8.90 -1.51
CA GLY A 127 -30.14 -9.98 -0.79
C GLY A 127 -29.51 -10.24 0.58
N ARG A 128 -28.85 -11.39 0.72
CA ARG A 128 -28.14 -11.83 1.93
C ARG A 128 -26.61 -11.79 1.81
N VAL A 129 -26.09 -11.12 0.78
CA VAL A 129 -24.66 -10.97 0.52
C VAL A 129 -24.27 -9.50 0.76
N ILE A 130 -23.16 -9.28 1.45
CA ILE A 130 -22.53 -7.98 1.66
C ILE A 130 -21.05 -8.06 1.31
N LEU A 131 -20.53 -6.98 0.73
CA LEU A 131 -19.11 -6.75 0.44
C LEU A 131 -18.49 -5.95 1.59
N ILE A 132 -17.28 -6.32 1.99
CA ILE A 132 -16.45 -5.60 2.98
C ILE A 132 -14.99 -5.58 2.52
N GLY A 133 -14.20 -4.68 3.11
CA GLY A 133 -12.78 -4.53 2.79
C GLY A 133 -12.53 -4.17 1.33
N ASP A 134 -11.43 -4.66 0.76
CA ASP A 134 -11.04 -4.38 -0.62
C ASP A 134 -12.13 -4.75 -1.66
N ALA A 135 -13.02 -5.69 -1.34
CA ALA A 135 -14.14 -6.04 -2.22
C ALA A 135 -15.20 -4.93 -2.31
N ALA A 136 -15.28 -4.06 -1.30
CA ALA A 136 -16.22 -2.94 -1.23
C ALA A 136 -15.57 -1.57 -1.49
N HIS A 137 -14.32 -1.40 -1.04
CA HIS A 137 -13.65 -0.09 -0.97
C HIS A 137 -12.12 -0.18 -1.05
N ALA A 138 -11.57 -0.99 -1.97
CA ALA A 138 -10.13 -0.97 -2.24
C ALA A 138 -9.64 0.47 -2.50
N MET A 139 -8.58 0.87 -1.82
CA MET A 139 -8.06 2.24 -1.82
C MET A 139 -6.55 2.26 -1.97
N LEU A 140 -6.02 3.40 -2.44
CA LEU A 140 -4.59 3.61 -2.49
C LEU A 140 -3.98 3.55 -1.07
N PRO A 141 -2.82 2.92 -0.87
CA PRO A 141 -2.21 2.73 0.45
C PRO A 141 -1.58 4.01 1.03
N THR A 142 -1.85 5.18 0.45
CA THR A 142 -1.19 6.45 0.79
C THR A 142 -1.46 6.92 2.22
N GLN A 143 -2.57 6.49 2.81
CA GLN A 143 -2.92 6.78 4.21
C GLN A 143 -2.71 5.59 5.15
N GLY A 144 -2.33 4.42 4.63
CA GLY A 144 -2.20 3.19 5.43
C GLY A 144 -3.50 2.69 6.07
N GLN A 145 -4.67 3.17 5.62
CA GLN A 145 -5.94 2.92 6.30
C GLN A 145 -6.68 1.66 5.86
N GLY A 146 -6.35 1.05 4.70
CA GLY A 146 -7.13 -0.04 4.14
C GLY A 146 -7.43 -1.17 5.13
N ALA A 147 -6.43 -1.61 5.90
CA ALA A 147 -6.61 -2.64 6.93
C ALA A 147 -7.51 -2.19 8.08
N SER A 148 -7.33 -0.96 8.58
CA SER A 148 -8.18 -0.39 9.63
C SER A 148 -9.65 -0.31 9.20
N GLN A 149 -9.91 0.02 7.93
CA GLN A 149 -11.27 0.11 7.41
C GLN A 149 -11.96 -1.26 7.37
N VAL A 150 -11.24 -2.31 6.96
CA VAL A 150 -11.79 -3.68 6.96
C VAL A 150 -12.15 -4.12 8.38
N ILE A 151 -11.32 -3.76 9.37
CA ILE A 151 -11.60 -4.05 10.78
C ILE A 151 -12.86 -3.30 11.23
N GLY A 152 -12.99 -2.02 10.87
CA GLY A 152 -14.19 -1.22 11.12
C GLY A 152 -15.46 -1.82 10.51
N ASP A 153 -15.38 -2.34 9.27
CA ASP A 153 -16.50 -3.05 8.65
C ASP A 153 -16.91 -4.29 9.46
N ALA A 154 -15.94 -5.09 9.89
CA ALA A 154 -16.18 -6.32 10.64
C ALA A 154 -16.82 -6.02 12.01
N GLU A 155 -16.34 -4.98 12.71
CA GLU A 155 -16.91 -4.52 13.96
C GLU A 155 -18.35 -4.03 13.78
N ALA A 156 -18.59 -3.20 12.77
CA ALA A 156 -19.92 -2.68 12.46
C ALA A 156 -20.90 -3.83 12.17
N LEU A 157 -20.50 -4.81 11.36
CA LEU A 157 -21.30 -6.01 11.11
C LEU A 157 -21.55 -6.81 12.40
N GLY A 158 -20.53 -6.98 13.24
CA GLY A 158 -20.67 -7.63 14.54
C GLY A 158 -21.75 -6.98 15.40
N ALA A 159 -21.70 -5.64 15.53
CA ALA A 159 -22.69 -4.86 16.27
C ALA A 159 -24.10 -4.98 15.67
N PHE A 160 -24.23 -5.00 14.34
CA PHE A 160 -25.53 -5.16 13.68
C PHE A 160 -26.16 -6.54 13.91
N PHE A 161 -25.36 -7.59 14.07
CA PHE A 161 -25.83 -8.96 14.25
C PHE A 161 -25.87 -9.43 15.71
N GLU A 162 -25.37 -8.63 16.67
CA GLU A 162 -25.26 -8.99 18.09
C GLU A 162 -26.59 -9.49 18.69
N ASN A 163 -27.71 -8.83 18.36
CA ASN A 163 -29.03 -9.13 18.92
C ASN A 163 -29.97 -9.85 17.94
N VAL A 164 -29.41 -10.45 16.88
CA VAL A 164 -30.20 -11.14 15.85
C VAL A 164 -30.40 -12.61 16.25
N SER A 165 -31.57 -12.93 16.77
CA SER A 165 -31.93 -14.30 17.21
C SER A 165 -32.48 -15.19 16.09
N GLU A 166 -33.01 -14.58 15.02
CA GLU A 166 -33.57 -15.29 13.85
C GLU A 166 -33.08 -14.64 12.54
N PRO A 167 -32.96 -15.40 11.43
CA PRO A 167 -32.52 -14.84 10.16
C PRO A 167 -33.43 -13.67 9.70
N PRO A 168 -32.91 -12.43 9.62
CA PRO A 168 -33.73 -11.28 9.29
C PRO A 168 -34.26 -11.38 7.86
N SER A 169 -35.45 -10.80 7.62
CA SER A 169 -35.98 -10.69 6.26
C SER A 169 -35.06 -9.84 5.37
N THR A 170 -35.08 -10.07 4.06
CA THR A 170 -34.30 -9.27 3.09
C THR A 170 -34.67 -7.78 3.12
N LYS A 171 -35.92 -7.46 3.47
CA LYS A 171 -36.39 -6.09 3.67
C LYS A 171 -35.75 -5.44 4.91
N ALA A 172 -35.64 -6.19 6.01
CA ALA A 172 -34.95 -5.73 7.22
C ALA A 172 -33.45 -5.51 6.94
N LEU A 173 -32.78 -6.47 6.28
CA LEU A 173 -31.38 -6.34 5.88
C LEU A 173 -31.14 -5.11 4.98
N THR A 174 -32.04 -4.82 4.04
CA THR A 174 -31.91 -3.64 3.17
C THR A 174 -32.03 -2.33 3.95
N LYS A 175 -32.84 -2.30 5.01
CA LYS A 175 -32.96 -1.13 5.88
C LYS A 175 -31.71 -0.95 6.75
N ILE A 176 -31.18 -2.04 7.29
CA ILE A 176 -30.01 -2.05 8.18
C ILE A 176 -28.73 -1.69 7.39
N LEU A 177 -28.50 -2.37 6.27
CA LEU A 177 -27.30 -2.21 5.44
C LEU A 177 -27.39 -1.06 4.44
N GLY A 178 -28.53 -0.36 4.39
CA GLY A 178 -28.74 0.82 3.56
C GLY A 178 -28.11 2.09 4.16
N VAL A 179 -27.65 2.03 5.42
CA VAL A 179 -26.87 3.10 6.03
C VAL A 179 -25.47 3.04 5.44
N ARG A 180 -25.01 4.14 4.82
CA ARG A 180 -23.63 4.21 4.33
C ARG A 180 -22.68 4.18 5.53
N ILE A 181 -21.87 3.14 5.60
CA ILE A 181 -20.65 3.17 6.39
C ILE A 181 -19.67 4.04 5.58
N VAL A 182 -19.61 5.32 5.91
CA VAL A 182 -18.63 6.25 5.34
C VAL A 182 -17.49 6.33 6.33
N PHE A 183 -16.30 5.93 5.89
CA PHE A 183 -15.04 6.28 6.53
C PHE A 183 -14.25 7.22 5.64
#